data_AF-A0A4V0X1B2-F1
#
_entry.id   AF-A0A4V0X1B2-F1
#
_cell.length_a   1.000
_cell.length_b   1.000
_cell.length_c   1.000
_cell.angle_alpha   90.00
_cell.angle_beta   90.00
_cell.angle_gamma   90.00
#
_symmetry.space_group_name_H-M   'P 1'
#
loop_
_entity.id
_entity.type
_entity.pdbx_description
1 polymer ?
#
loop_
_entity_poly.entity_id
_entity_poly.type
_entity_poly.pdbx_seq_one_letter_code
_entity_poly.pdbx_strand_id
1 'polypeptide(L)' 'MRWPGAIRLDIVNTHPWFVIYDEPESYVLLEPQTGPPNGSNTPIVGERITARVGQPLTMVTDWFVTREQPVDQG' A
#
# COMPACT_ATOMS: atom_id res chain seq x y z
N MET A 1 8.19 0.82 -4.93
CA MET A 1 8.60 2.25 -4.92
C MET A 1 10.11 2.35 -4.78
N ARG A 2 10.72 3.44 -5.27
CA ARG A 2 12.18 3.63 -5.24
C ARG A 2 12.52 5.06 -4.85
N TRP A 3 13.47 5.19 -3.93
CA TRP A 3 14.23 6.40 -3.66
C TRP A 3 15.66 6.14 -4.18
N PRO A 4 16.00 6.65 -5.37
CA PRO A 4 17.23 6.30 -6.06
C PRO A 4 18.47 6.51 -5.17
N GLY A 5 19.31 5.48 -5.08
CA GLY A 5 20.54 5.53 -4.29
C GLY A 5 20.34 5.43 -2.78
N ALA A 6 19.10 5.26 -2.31
CA ALA A 6 18.77 5.09 -0.90
C ALA A 6 18.09 3.74 -0.65
N ILE A 7 16.85 3.57 -1.12
CA ILE A 7 16.05 2.37 -0.87
C ILE A 7 15.11 2.02 -2.02
N ARG A 8 14.87 0.72 -2.19
CA ARG A 8 13.71 0.17 -2.89
C ARG A 8 12.77 -0.43 -1.87
N LEU A 9 11.49 -0.15 -2.03
CA LEU A 9 10.40 -0.70 -1.24
C LEU A 9 9.49 -1.55 -2.14
N ASP A 10 9.46 -2.85 -1.92
CA ASP A 10 8.50 -3.76 -2.53
C ASP A 10 7.41 -4.07 -1.51
N ILE A 11 6.14 -3.91 -1.87
CA ILE A 11 5.00 -4.08 -0.96
C ILE A 11 4.09 -5.14 -1.56
N VAL A 12 3.81 -6.18 -0.79
CA VAL A 12 2.92 -7.27 -1.18
C VAL A 12 1.74 -7.26 -0.23
N ASN A 13 0.53 -7.07 -0.74
CA ASN A 13 -0.68 -7.09 0.06
C ASN A 13 -1.61 -8.20 -0.42
N THR A 14 -2.28 -8.88 0.50
CA THR A 14 -3.27 -9.90 0.15
C THR A 14 -4.55 -9.32 -0.45
N HIS A 15 -4.72 -7.99 -0.35
CA HIS A 15 -5.84 -7.25 -0.93
C HIS A 15 -5.32 -6.21 -1.94
N PRO A 16 -6.10 -5.88 -2.98
CA PRO A 16 -5.63 -5.03 -4.07
C PRO A 16 -5.70 -3.52 -3.74
N TRP A 17 -6.14 -3.15 -2.54
CA TRP A 17 -6.47 -1.77 -2.22
C TRP A 17 -5.36 -1.09 -1.44
N PHE A 18 -4.97 0.08 -1.93
CA PHE A 18 -4.06 1.00 -1.27
C PHE A 18 -4.61 2.41 -1.39
N VAL A 19 -4.48 3.19 -0.32
CA VAL A 19 -4.55 4.65 -0.38
C VAL A 19 -3.12 5.17 -0.43
N ILE A 20 -2.87 6.08 -1.37
CA ILE A 20 -1.58 6.74 -1.56
C ILE A 20 -1.81 8.23 -1.32
N TYR A 21 -1.02 8.81 -0.42
CA TYR A 21 -0.99 10.25 -0.18
C TYR A 21 0.44 10.76 -0.34
N ASP A 22 0.65 11.64 -1.32
CA ASP A 22 1.95 12.08 -1.83
C ASP A 22 2.08 13.61 -1.93
N GLU A 23 1.22 14.37 -1.23
CA GLU A 23 1.31 15.85 -1.25
C GLU A 23 2.59 16.41 -0.61
N PRO A 24 3.09 15.88 0.53
CA PRO A 24 4.33 16.35 1.13
C PRO A 24 5.56 15.89 0.34
N GLU A 25 6.52 16.77 0.10
CA GLU A 25 7.70 16.44 -0.71
C GLU A 25 8.63 15.40 -0.04
N SER A 26 8.69 15.39 1.29
CA SER A 26 9.67 14.59 2.04
C SER A 26 9.22 13.17 2.36
N TYR A 27 7.94 12.83 2.16
CA TYR A 27 7.42 11.51 2.47
C TYR A 27 6.19 11.17 1.63
N VAL A 28 5.93 9.88 1.53
CA VAL A 28 4.69 9.33 0.98
C VAL A 28 4.05 8.46 2.05
N LEU A 29 2.74 8.55 2.18
CA LEU A 29 1.95 7.63 2.98
C LEU A 29 1.32 6.57 2.07
N LEU A 30 1.47 5.31 2.48
CA LEU A 30 0.94 4.15 1.80
C LEU A 30 0.12 3.35 2.81
N GLU A 31 -1.18 3.26 2.56
CA GLU A 31 -2.14 2.59 3.45
C GLU A 31 -2.77 1.40 2.73
N PRO A 32 -2.31 0.17 2.99
CA PRO A 32 -3.01 -1.03 2.56
C PRO A 32 -4.41 -1.09 3.19
N GLN A 33 -5.43 -1.48 2.42
CA GLN A 33 -6.81 -1.59 2.89
C GLN A 33 -7.45 -2.90 2.42
N THR A 34 -8.47 -3.37 3.14
CA THR A 34 -9.27 -4.56 2.74
C THR A 34 -10.32 -4.25 1.67
N GLY A 35 -10.51 -2.98 1.35
CA GLY A 35 -11.51 -2.48 0.42
C GLY A 35 -11.12 -1.12 -0.13
N PRO A 36 -11.81 -0.64 -1.17
CA PRO A 36 -11.53 0.67 -1.75
C PRO A 36 -11.85 1.81 -0.77
N PRO A 37 -11.15 2.95 -0.88
CA PRO A 37 -11.49 4.13 -0.11
C PRO A 37 -12.94 4.52 -0.41
N ASN A 38 -13.66 4.96 0.62
CA ASN A 38 -15.10 5.27 0.53
C ASN A 38 -16.01 4.12 0.06
N GLY A 39 -15.54 2.86 0.06
CA GLY A 39 -16.28 1.69 -0.46
C GLY A 39 -17.57 1.33 0.27
N SER A 40 -17.89 2.03 1.37
CA SER A 40 -19.20 1.94 2.02
C SER A 40 -20.27 2.82 1.38
N ASN A 41 -19.86 3.91 0.73
CA ASN A 41 -20.78 4.99 0.36
C ASN A 41 -20.93 5.18 -1.15
N THR A 42 -20.07 4.56 -1.97
CA THR A 42 -20.11 4.67 -3.43
C THR A 42 -20.28 3.29 -4.08
N PRO A 43 -21.01 3.20 -5.20
CA PRO A 43 -20.97 2.01 -6.05
C PRO A 43 -19.58 1.95 -6.68
N ILE A 44 -18.65 1.27 -6.02
CA ILE A 44 -17.29 1.08 -6.53
C ILE A 44 -17.24 -0.18 -7.39
N VAL A 45 -16.43 -0.12 -8.45
CA VAL A 45 -16.09 -1.23 -9.32
C VAL A 45 -15.01 -2.07 -8.62
N GLY A 46 -15.38 -3.19 -8.01
CA GLY A 46 -14.42 -4.13 -7.41
C GLY A 46 -15.00 -4.96 -6.26
N GLU A 47 -14.29 -6.04 -5.90
CA GLU A 47 -14.69 -6.90 -4.79
C GLU A 47 -14.46 -6.19 -3.45
N ARG A 48 -15.55 -5.99 -2.70
CA ARG A 48 -15.54 -5.47 -1.33
C ARG A 48 -15.65 -6.63 -0.36
N ILE A 49 -14.65 -6.78 0.50
CA ILE A 49 -14.71 -7.76 1.58
C ILE A 49 -15.17 -7.06 2.86
N THR A 50 -16.30 -7.51 3.42
CA THR A 50 -16.84 -7.01 4.67
C THR A 50 -16.62 -8.03 5.78
N ALA A 51 -16.24 -7.54 6.97
CA ALA A 51 -16.22 -8.36 8.16
C ALA A 51 -17.64 -8.82 8.51
N ARG A 52 -17.78 -10.05 8.99
CA ARG A 52 -19.06 -10.62 9.45
C ARG A 52 -18.92 -11.12 10.88
N VAL A 53 -20.04 -11.20 11.59
CA VAL A 53 -20.07 -11.76 12.94
C VAL A 53 -19.54 -13.20 12.90
N GLY A 54 -18.55 -13.50 13.74
CA GLY A 54 -17.91 -14.82 13.79
C GLY A 54 -16.95 -15.13 12.64
N GLN A 55 -16.72 -14.20 11.70
CA GLN A 55 -15.77 -14.36 10.59
C GLN A 55 -14.85 -13.14 10.54
N PRO A 56 -13.67 -13.20 11.19
CA PRO A 56 -12.73 -12.09 11.17
C PRO A 56 -12.25 -11.84 9.73
N LEU A 57 -12.18 -10.56 9.37
CA LEU A 57 -11.54 -10.13 8.14
C LEU A 57 -10.04 -9.95 8.42
N THR A 58 -9.20 -10.64 7.66
CA THR A 58 -7.74 -10.62 7.83
C THR A 58 -7.07 -10.15 6.55
N MET A 59 -6.15 -9.21 6.68
CA MET A 59 -5.26 -8.75 5.63
C MET A 59 -3.82 -8.88 6.12
N VAL A 60 -2.93 -9.28 5.23
CA VAL A 60 -1.49 -9.35 5.49
C VAL A 60 -0.81 -8.47 4.45
N THR A 61 0.09 -7.62 4.92
CA THR A 61 0.94 -6.80 4.06
C THR A 61 2.39 -7.02 4.46
N ASP A 62 3.17 -7.52 3.50
CA ASP A 62 4.60 -7.67 3.63
C ASP A 62 5.32 -6.47 3.01
N TRP A 63 6.32 -5.97 3.73
CA TRP A 63 7.13 -4.83 3.33
C TRP A 63 8.58 -5.28 3.20
N PHE A 64 9.09 -5.24 1.98
CA PHE A 64 10.48 -5.60 1.68
C PHE A 64 11.27 -4.32 1.42
N VAL A 65 12.13 -3.96 2.38
CA VAL A 65 13.04 -2.83 2.27
C VAL A 65 14.39 -3.33 1.78
N THR A 66 14.80 -2.88 0.61
CA THR A 66 16.15 -3.12 0.08
C THR A 66 16.92 -1.81 0.08
N ARG A 67 18.10 -1.77 0.70
CA ARG A 67 18.99 -0.61 0.56
C ARG A 67 19.59 -0.60 -0.85
N GLU A 68 19.49 0.53 -1.53
CA GLU A 68 20.16 0.72 -2.82
C GLU A 68 21.56 1.29 -2.58
N GLN A 69 22.49 0.92 -3.46
CA GLN A 69 23.81 1.56 -3.52
C GLN A 69 23.64 2.95 -4.16
N PRO A 70 24.39 3.96 -3.72
CA PRO A 70 24.45 5.24 -4.43
C PRO A 70 24.79 4.98 -5.90
N VAL A 71 24.04 5.62 -6.81
CA VAL A 71 24.43 5.62 -8.22
C VAL A 71 25.65 6.53 -8.33
N ASP A 72 26.80 5.97 -8.68
CA ASP A 72 28.03 6.73 -8.93
C ASP A 72 27.73 7.73 -10.07
N GLN A 73 27.66 9.02 -9.73
CA GLN A 73 27.56 10.08 -10.71
C GLN A 73 28.99 10.45 -11.11
N GLY A 74 29.50 9.73 -12.12
CA GLY A 74 30.78 10.05 -12.76
C GLY A 74 30.80 11.44 -13.38
#